data_AF-A0A9K3NK47-F1
#
_entry.id   AF-A0A9K3NK47-F1
#
_cell.length_a   1.000
_cell.length_b   1.000
_cell.length_c   1.000
_cell.angle_alpha   90.00
_cell.angle_beta   90.00
_cell.angle_gamma   90.00
#
_symmetry.space_group_name_H-M   'P 1'
#
loop_
_entity.id
_entity.type
_entity.pdbx_description
1 polymer ?
#
loop_
_entity_poly.entity_id
_entity_poly.type
_entity_poly.pdbx_seq_one_letter_code
_entity_poly.pdbx_strand_id
1 'polypeptide(L)'
;MSHMESIASSAVRAAIKVKASVIICFTSTGRAARLIAKYRPTMPVLSMVIPRLKTNQLHWTTTGAYEAIAYHKRSFPMLADPRNAVESTGATNETVLKVAFDHGRNIGVIKPHDRVVVCQKVGDDSVVKIIELEEEI
;
A
#
# COMPACT_ATOMS: atom_id res chain seq x y z
N MET A 1 1.40 22.94 -0.59
CA MET A 1 1.06 21.50 -0.46
C MET A 1 2.35 20.71 -0.29
N SER A 2 2.37 19.67 0.55
CA SER A 2 3.54 18.79 0.63
C SER A 2 3.58 17.83 -0.57
N HIS A 3 4.78 17.41 -1.00
CA HIS A 3 4.95 16.49 -2.13
C HIS A 3 4.10 15.21 -1.98
N MET A 4 4.10 14.60 -0.79
CA MET A 4 3.29 13.41 -0.48
C MET A 4 1.78 13.67 -0.54
N GLU A 5 1.32 14.86 -0.15
CA GLU A 5 -0.09 15.22 -0.18
C GLU A 5 -0.58 15.44 -1.62
N SER A 6 0.24 16.06 -2.47
CA SER A 6 -0.03 16.17 -3.90
C SER A 6 -0.16 14.80 -4.55
N ILE A 7 0.70 13.85 -4.19
CA ILE A 7 0.66 12.47 -4.69
C ILE A 7 -0.58 11.74 -4.20
N ALA A 8 -0.92 11.84 -2.92
CA ALA A 8 -2.12 11.22 -2.36
C ALA A 8 -3.41 11.74 -3.04
N SER A 9 -3.50 13.05 -3.27
CA SER A 9 -4.61 13.67 -4.01
C SER A 9 -4.72 13.11 -5.44
N SER A 10 -3.61 13.08 -6.16
CA SER A 10 -3.55 12.56 -7.53
C SER A 10 -3.88 11.07 -7.60
N ALA A 11 -3.39 10.27 -6.66
CA ALA A 11 -3.68 8.84 -6.59
C ALA A 11 -5.17 8.56 -6.38
N VAL A 12 -5.81 9.27 -5.45
CA VAL A 12 -7.26 9.10 -5.20
C VAL A 12 -8.08 9.55 -6.40
N ARG A 13 -7.71 10.66 -7.04
CA ARG A 13 -8.39 11.11 -8.27
C ARG A 13 -8.21 10.13 -9.42
N ALA A 14 -7.01 9.57 -9.59
CA ALA A 14 -6.74 8.54 -10.59
C ALA A 14 -7.58 7.28 -10.32
N ALA A 15 -7.61 6.81 -9.08
CA ALA A 15 -8.41 5.66 -8.66
C ALA A 15 -9.90 5.84 -8.96
N ILE A 16 -10.46 7.02 -8.68
CA ILE A 16 -11.85 7.35 -9.02
C ILE A 16 -12.06 7.34 -10.53
N LYS A 17 -11.15 7.98 -11.30
CA LYS A 17 -11.27 8.09 -12.75
C LYS A 17 -11.20 6.74 -13.45
N VAL A 18 -10.30 5.86 -13.02
CA VAL A 18 -10.16 4.52 -13.61
C VAL A 18 -11.15 3.50 -13.05
N LYS A 19 -11.97 3.89 -12.06
CA LYS A 19 -12.88 3.01 -11.32
C LYS A 19 -12.15 1.82 -10.70
N ALA A 20 -11.06 2.11 -9.99
CA ALA A 20 -10.30 1.08 -9.29
C ALA A 20 -11.13 0.40 -8.20
N SER A 21 -10.97 -0.92 -8.03
CA SER A 21 -11.65 -1.68 -6.98
C SER A 21 -11.00 -1.48 -5.61
N VAL A 22 -9.68 -1.24 -5.57
CA VAL A 22 -8.92 -0.98 -4.34
C VAL A 22 -7.72 -0.07 -4.60
N ILE A 23 -7.32 0.68 -3.56
CA ILE A 23 -6.03 1.38 -3.51
C ILE A 23 -5.11 0.61 -2.57
N ILE A 24 -3.97 0.14 -3.06
CA ILE A 24 -2.92 -0.48 -2.24
C ILE A 24 -1.87 0.57 -1.91
N CYS A 25 -1.61 0.81 -0.63
CA CYS A 25 -0.62 1.76 -0.16
C CYS A 25 0.47 1.05 0.64
N PHE A 26 1.70 1.09 0.13
CA PHE A 26 2.88 0.65 0.86
C PHE A 26 3.40 1.79 1.72
N THR A 27 3.52 1.55 3.03
CA THR A 27 3.95 2.57 3.97
C THR A 27 4.79 1.98 5.09
N SER A 28 5.75 2.74 5.61
CA SER A 28 6.53 2.35 6.78
C SER A 28 6.03 2.96 8.09
N THR A 29 5.23 4.04 8.01
CA THR A 29 4.82 4.85 9.17
C THR A 29 3.30 5.12 9.20
N GLY A 30 2.54 4.59 8.24
CA GLY A 30 1.10 4.87 8.09
C GLY A 30 0.77 6.27 7.55
N ARG A 31 1.74 7.19 7.44
CA ARG A 31 1.51 8.59 7.00
C ARG A 31 0.88 8.68 5.61
N ALA A 32 1.37 7.89 4.66
CA ALA A 32 0.84 7.87 3.30
C ALA A 32 -0.61 7.37 3.25
N ALA A 33 -0.90 6.28 3.96
CA ALA A 33 -2.26 5.75 4.09
C ALA A 33 -3.22 6.76 4.74
N ARG A 34 -2.77 7.50 5.77
CA ARG A 34 -3.57 8.57 6.39
C ARG A 34 -3.86 9.72 5.42
N LEU A 35 -2.88 10.12 4.59
CA LEU A 35 -3.09 11.15 3.57
C LEU A 35 -4.06 10.69 2.49
N ILE A 36 -3.98 9.43 2.03
CA ILE A 36 -4.94 8.86 1.08
C ILE A 36 -6.35 8.85 1.70
N ALA A 37 -6.47 8.41 2.96
CA ALA A 37 -7.75 8.38 3.67
C ALA A 37 -8.37 9.78 3.86
N LYS A 38 -7.55 10.84 4.01
CA LYS A 38 -8.02 12.23 4.09
C LYS A 38 -8.89 12.63 2.90
N TYR A 39 -8.60 12.11 1.71
CA TYR A 39 -9.35 12.38 0.49
C TYR A 39 -10.60 11.50 0.30
N ARG A 40 -10.91 10.64 1.28
CA ARG A 40 -12.14 9.80 1.33
C ARG A 40 -12.44 9.08 0.00
N PRO A 41 -11.53 8.21 -0.48
CA PRO A 41 -11.80 7.40 -1.67
C PRO A 41 -13.07 6.56 -1.49
N THR A 42 -13.79 6.32 -2.59
CA THR A 42 -15.00 5.49 -2.60
C THR A 42 -14.65 4.00 -2.48
N MET A 43 -13.53 3.60 -3.07
CA MET A 43 -12.93 2.28 -2.96
C MET A 43 -12.19 2.08 -1.62
N PRO A 44 -12.07 0.84 -1.12
CA PRO A 44 -11.25 0.52 0.04
C PRO A 44 -9.77 0.85 -0.17
N VAL A 45 -9.08 1.09 0.95
CA VAL A 45 -7.63 1.31 0.97
C VAL A 45 -6.96 0.17 1.72
N LEU A 46 -6.18 -0.65 1.01
CA LEU A 46 -5.35 -1.69 1.59
C LEU A 46 -4.00 -1.08 1.99
N SER A 47 -3.74 -0.92 3.28
CA SER A 47 -2.49 -0.33 3.75
C SER A 47 -1.52 -1.43 4.15
N MET A 48 -0.51 -1.68 3.32
CA MET A 48 0.56 -2.61 3.65
C MET A 48 1.68 -1.88 4.39
N VAL A 49 1.86 -2.24 5.65
CA VAL A 49 2.96 -1.76 6.48
C VAL A 49 4.13 -2.74 6.36
N ILE A 50 5.26 -2.25 5.86
CA ILE A 50 6.51 -3.01 5.86
C ILE A 50 7.33 -2.55 7.07
N PRO A 51 7.39 -3.34 8.16
CA PRO A 51 8.12 -2.93 9.36
C PRO A 51 9.61 -2.85 9.04
N ARG A 52 10.22 -1.69 9.31
CA ARG A 52 11.68 -1.57 9.28
C ARG A 52 12.24 -2.10 10.58
N LEU A 53 12.92 -3.24 10.52
CA LEU A 53 13.70 -3.75 11.65
C LEU A 53 14.91 -2.83 11.86
N LYS A 54 14.84 -1.96 12.86
CA LYS A 54 16.03 -1.28 13.39
C LYS A 54 16.58 -2.14 14.53
N THR A 55 17.64 -2.89 14.26
CA THR A 55 18.41 -3.54 15.32
C THR A 55 19.33 -2.50 15.96
N ASN A 56 19.10 -2.18 17.23
CA ASN A 56 20.14 -1.64 18.09
C ASN A 56 20.55 -2.77 19.04
N GLN A 57 21.84 -3.01 19.22
CA GLN A 57 22.50 -4.28 19.60
C GLN A 57 21.93 -5.12 20.77
N LEU A 58 20.88 -4.70 21.48
CA LEU A 58 20.27 -5.42 22.61
C LEU A 58 18.73 -5.35 22.67
N HIS A 59 18.02 -4.76 21.69
CA HIS A 59 16.55 -4.69 21.75
C HIS A 59 15.90 -4.69 20.36
N TRP A 60 15.02 -5.66 20.09
CA TRP A 60 14.14 -5.67 18.92
C TRP A 60 12.93 -4.78 19.24
N THR A 61 12.72 -3.71 18.47
CA THR A 61 11.53 -2.87 18.60
C THR A 61 10.78 -2.87 17.28
N THR A 62 9.58 -3.45 17.25
CA THR A 62 8.75 -3.52 16.05
C THR A 62 7.89 -2.25 15.95
N THR A 63 8.24 -1.34 15.06
CA THR A 63 7.40 -0.16 14.73
C THR A 63 6.54 -0.51 13.51
N GLY A 64 5.21 -0.33 13.61
CA GLY A 64 4.29 -0.58 12.49
C GLY A 64 2.89 -1.07 12.87
N ALA A 65 2.74 -1.77 14.01
CA ALA A 65 1.47 -2.38 14.42
C ALA A 65 0.37 -1.35 14.76
N TYR A 66 0.75 -0.18 15.28
CA TYR A 66 -0.20 0.89 15.64
C TYR A 66 -0.52 1.82 14.46
N GLU A 67 0.34 1.85 13.45
CA GLU A 67 0.25 2.75 12.28
C GLU A 67 -0.69 2.18 11.20
N ALA A 68 -1.01 0.90 11.31
CA ALA A 68 -2.06 0.18 10.60
C ALA A 68 -3.47 0.74 10.87
N ILE A 69 -3.69 1.51 11.94
CA ILE A 69 -5.01 2.06 12.26
C ILE A 69 -5.23 3.34 11.45
N ALA A 70 -5.62 3.18 10.18
CA ALA A 70 -6.23 4.27 9.43
C ALA A 70 -7.68 4.46 9.92
N TYR A 71 -7.99 5.68 10.38
CA TYR A 71 -9.25 6.07 11.03
C TYR A 71 -10.47 6.10 10.08
N HIS A 72 -10.50 5.30 9.02
CA HIS A 72 -11.63 5.23 8.09
C HIS A 72 -12.18 3.80 8.05
N LYS A 73 -13.51 3.67 8.09
CA LYS A 73 -14.27 2.38 8.12
C LYS A 73 -14.00 1.44 6.92
N ARG A 74 -13.08 1.78 6.01
CA ARG A 74 -12.78 1.07 4.75
C ARG A 74 -11.27 0.86 4.52
N SER A 75 -10.45 0.95 5.55
CA SER A 75 -9.04 0.61 5.46
C SER A 75 -8.77 -0.77 6.04
N PHE A 76 -8.12 -1.63 5.26
CA PHE A 76 -7.66 -2.95 5.69
C PHE A 76 -6.14 -2.88 5.86
N PRO A 77 -5.61 -2.79 7.09
CA PRO A 77 -4.18 -2.86 7.26
C PRO A 77 -3.67 -4.28 7.13
N MET A 78 -2.52 -4.40 6.50
CA MET A 78 -1.74 -5.64 6.46
C MET A 78 -0.33 -5.36 6.95
N LEU A 79 0.21 -6.26 7.76
CA LEU A 79 1.62 -6.27 8.09
C LEU A 79 2.34 -7.22 7.13
N ALA A 80 3.29 -6.71 6.36
CA ALA A 80 4.16 -7.54 5.55
C ALA A 80 5.23 -8.20 6.43
N ASP A 81 5.61 -9.43 6.08
CA ASP A 81 6.73 -10.11 6.74
C ASP A 81 8.03 -9.30 6.54
N PRO A 82 8.74 -8.90 7.62
CA PRO A 82 9.99 -8.16 7.52
C PRO A 82 11.10 -8.90 6.77
N ARG A 83 11.03 -10.24 6.62
CA ARG A 83 11.98 -11.02 5.81
C ARG A 83 11.90 -10.70 4.32
N ASN A 84 10.76 -10.18 3.87
CA ASN A 84 10.58 -9.67 2.50
C ASN A 84 11.05 -8.21 2.37
N ALA A 85 11.45 -7.57 3.48
CA ALA A 85 11.88 -6.18 3.57
C ALA A 85 13.41 -6.05 3.57
N VAL A 86 14.09 -6.72 2.65
CA VAL A 86 15.54 -6.52 2.47
C VAL A 86 15.74 -5.57 1.29
N GLU A 87 16.14 -4.35 1.65
CA GLU A 87 16.81 -3.31 0.84
C GLU A 87 16.33 -3.11 -0.60
N SER A 88 15.60 -2.00 -0.80
CA SER A 88 15.56 -1.11 -1.98
C SER A 88 16.13 -1.61 -3.31
N THR A 89 15.71 -2.79 -3.76
CA THR A 89 16.09 -3.36 -5.06
C THR A 89 14.80 -3.74 -5.75
N GLY A 90 14.61 -3.31 -7.00
CA GLY A 90 13.32 -3.39 -7.71
C GLY A 90 12.63 -4.77 -7.69
N ALA A 91 13.38 -5.85 -7.51
CA ALA A 91 12.89 -7.23 -7.47
C ALA A 91 12.06 -7.60 -6.21
N THR A 92 12.34 -7.02 -5.02
CA THR A 92 11.58 -7.31 -3.79
C THR A 92 10.24 -6.58 -3.74
N ASN A 93 10.09 -5.48 -4.49
CA ASN A 93 8.81 -4.81 -4.60
C ASN A 93 7.76 -5.69 -5.30
N GLU A 94 8.19 -6.50 -6.27
CA GLU A 94 7.30 -7.38 -7.03
C GLU A 94 6.76 -8.55 -6.18
N THR A 95 7.61 -9.15 -5.34
CA THR A 95 7.18 -10.22 -4.41
C THR A 95 6.21 -9.68 -3.36
N VAL A 96 6.48 -8.50 -2.82
CA VAL A 96 5.61 -7.85 -1.83
C VAL A 96 4.29 -7.37 -2.48
N LEU A 97 4.32 -6.94 -3.74
CA LEU A 97 3.11 -6.66 -4.52
C LEU A 97 2.26 -7.91 -4.71
N LYS A 98 2.88 -9.05 -5.05
CA LYS A 98 2.16 -10.33 -5.19
C LYS A 98 1.44 -10.72 -3.91
N VAL A 99 2.10 -10.61 -2.75
CA VAL A 99 1.46 -10.86 -1.44
C VAL A 99 0.27 -9.93 -1.19
N ALA A 100 0.37 -8.66 -1.59
CA ALA A 100 -0.73 -7.71 -1.47
C ALA A 100 -1.93 -8.10 -2.37
N PHE A 101 -1.66 -8.54 -3.59
CA PHE A 101 -2.67 -9.02 -4.52
C PHE A 101 -3.34 -10.30 -4.02
N ASP A 102 -2.57 -11.30 -3.58
CA ASP A 102 -3.08 -12.56 -3.05
C ASP A 102 -3.99 -12.32 -1.85
N HIS A 103 -3.59 -11.43 -0.95
CA HIS A 103 -4.45 -11.07 0.19
C HIS A 103 -5.71 -10.30 -0.23
N GLY A 104 -5.58 -9.36 -1.18
CA GLY A 104 -6.74 -8.65 -1.72
C GLY A 104 -7.74 -9.59 -2.41
N ARG A 105 -7.24 -10.62 -3.11
CA ARG A 105 -8.06 -11.70 -3.69
C ARG A 105 -8.72 -12.55 -2.60
N ASN A 106 -7.97 -12.94 -1.57
CA ASN A 106 -8.48 -13.77 -0.45
C ASN A 106 -9.56 -13.06 0.38
N ILE A 107 -9.45 -11.74 0.56
CA ILE A 107 -10.50 -10.93 1.21
C ILE A 107 -11.70 -10.69 0.27
N GLY A 108 -11.53 -10.89 -1.03
CA GLY A 108 -12.57 -10.67 -2.04
C GLY A 108 -12.74 -9.21 -2.45
N VAL A 109 -11.75 -8.34 -2.14
CA VAL A 109 -11.74 -6.94 -2.58
C VAL A 109 -11.13 -6.75 -3.97
N ILE A 110 -10.38 -7.74 -4.45
CA ILE A 110 -9.79 -7.76 -5.79
C ILE A 110 -10.39 -8.92 -6.58
N LYS A 111 -10.92 -8.63 -7.77
CA LYS A 111 -11.41 -9.63 -8.73
C LYS A 111 -10.56 -9.66 -9.99
N PRO A 112 -10.63 -10.74 -10.79
CA PRO A 112 -10.10 -10.72 -12.15
C PRO A 112 -10.74 -9.57 -12.96
N HIS A 113 -9.98 -8.98 -13.88
CA HIS A 113 -10.36 -7.80 -14.68
C HIS A 113 -10.55 -6.49 -13.92
N ASP A 114 -10.27 -6.47 -12.61
CA ASP A 114 -10.28 -5.22 -11.84
C ASP A 114 -9.05 -4.36 -12.11
N ARG A 115 -9.23 -3.06 -11.88
CA ARG A 115 -8.15 -2.08 -11.86
C ARG A 115 -7.75 -1.79 -10.43
N VAL A 116 -6.45 -1.76 -10.18
CA VAL A 116 -5.88 -1.49 -8.86
C VAL A 116 -4.91 -0.32 -8.95
N VAL A 117 -5.01 0.61 -8.00
CA VAL A 117 -4.03 1.70 -7.88
C VAL A 117 -3.07 1.39 -6.76
N VAL A 118 -1.77 1.43 -7.07
CA VAL A 118 -0.70 1.16 -6.13
C VAL A 118 0.07 2.44 -5.83
N CYS A 119 0.22 2.76 -4.56
CA CYS A 119 1.07 3.84 -4.05
C CYS A 119 2.25 3.25 -3.29
N GLN A 120 3.46 3.48 -3.78
CA GLN A 120 4.69 2.98 -3.16
C GLN A 120 5.82 3.98 -3.27
N LYS A 121 6.81 3.85 -2.39
CA LYS A 121 8.09 4.57 -2.51
C LYS A 121 9.12 3.63 -3.13
N VAL A 122 9.73 4.04 -4.25
CA VAL A 122 10.80 3.31 -4.94
C VAL A 122 12.06 4.16 -4.86
N GLY A 123 13.05 3.71 -4.10
CA GLY A 123 14.20 4.54 -3.76
C GLY A 123 13.73 5.81 -3.03
N ASP A 124 14.03 6.98 -3.59
CA ASP A 124 13.53 8.25 -3.08
C ASP A 124 12.23 8.74 -3.73
N ASP A 125 11.84 8.16 -4.85
CA ASP A 125 10.68 8.58 -5.60
C ASP A 125 9.39 7.97 -5.04
N SER A 126 8.32 8.75 -5.09
CA SER A 126 6.98 8.31 -4.74
C SER A 126 6.20 8.04 -6.02
N VAL A 127 5.80 6.80 -6.22
CA VAL A 127 5.22 6.30 -7.48
C VAL A 127 3.77 5.89 -7.27
N VAL A 128 2.92 6.30 -8.22
CA VAL A 128 1.54 5.84 -8.34
C VAL A 128 1.45 5.00 -9.61
N LYS A 129 1.08 3.73 -9.47
CA LYS A 129 0.90 2.80 -10.60
C LYS A 129 -0.57 2.40 -10.71
N ILE A 130 -1.04 2.22 -11.92
CA ILE A 130 -2.35 1.65 -12.21
C ILE A 130 -2.09 0.29 -12.86
N ILE A 131 -2.64 -0.75 -12.27
CA ILE A 131 -2.46 -2.13 -12.72
C ILE A 131 -3.85 -2.67 -13.09
N GLU A 132 -3.99 -3.14 -14.31
CA GLU A 132 -5.15 -3.91 -14.74
C GLU A 132 -4.82 -5.38 -14.50
N LEU A 133 -5.71 -6.11 -13.82
CA LEU A 133 -5.50 -7.52 -13.51
C LEU A 133 -6.10 -8.37 -14.63
N GLU A 134 -5.24 -9.09 -15.35
CA GLU A 134 -5.68 -10.06 -16.35
C GLU A 134 -6.24 -11.34 -15.68
N GLU A 135 -7.09 -12.06 -16.41
CA GLU A 135 -7.49 -13.42 -16.02
C GLU A 135 -6.27 -14.34 -16.14
N GLU A 136 -5.88 -14.98 -15.03
CA GLU A 136 -4.99 -16.15 -15.10
C GLU A 136 -5.79 -17.28 -15.77
N ILE A 137 -5.50 -17.55 -17.05
CA ILE A 137 -6.02 -18.69 -17.81
C ILE A 137 -5.44 -20.00 -17.27
#